data_AF-A0A969MWU9-F1
#
_entry.id   AF-A0A969MWU9-F1
#
_cell.length_a   1.000
_cell.length_b   1.000
_cell.length_c   1.000
_cell.angle_alpha   90.00
_cell.angle_beta   90.00
_cell.angle_gamma   90.00
#
_symmetry.space_group_name_H-M   'P 1'
#
loop_
_entity.id
_entity.type
_entity.pdbx_description
1 polymer ?
#
loop_
_entity_poly.entity_id
_entity_poly.type
_entity_poly.pdbx_seq_one_letter_code
_entity_poly.pdbx_strand_id
1 'polypeptide(L)'
;MTGPPSEFNRHEPDPALTALLADFPADLFSERLYRSIHWAEDYVLALTVEVLRQLGLDERKQEPASAAGLCCAHDLDPSQASRLAWLLERATAAGLVTATDDGGPRTYQVTAPLVSPAIARLAADGLSIDPGNRPTLALLDAAAAAIHGLREGAVGRKTALLGAEAVGLWLDYFNNANLLYAANNRLAAIAAVSQLSGKSRFSILEVGAGAGSGAEALLDELDRRDLQGRLDRYLITEPGTFFRRRGERHLKQRSRQLPLSFASLDIDQPWAEQKLEDERFDLIFGVNVFHVAKNLTSSLSEARRRLSGDGVLVAGECLRPDPRTACYIEFVFQLLDSYHQAELDPPRRARPGFLTPEEWSLALSASGFSQVTLLPDHRQTRTIFPQLFIGALCGR
;
A
#
# COMPACT_ATOMS: atom_id res chain seq x y z
N MET A 1 16.54 -3.82 -30.92
CA MET A 1 15.84 -5.13 -30.84
C MET A 1 16.08 -5.70 -29.45
N THR A 2 15.25 -5.30 -28.50
CA THR A 2 15.16 -5.93 -27.18
C THR A 2 14.04 -6.95 -27.29
N GLY A 3 14.35 -8.24 -27.09
CA GLY A 3 13.35 -9.31 -27.11
C GLY A 3 12.27 -9.10 -26.05
N PRO A 4 11.17 -9.88 -26.09
CA PRO A 4 10.20 -9.87 -25.00
C PRO A 4 10.92 -10.16 -23.68
N PRO A 5 10.54 -9.52 -22.56
CA PRO A 5 11.11 -9.86 -21.27
C PRO A 5 10.95 -11.36 -21.07
N SER A 6 12.02 -12.02 -20.62
CA SER A 6 12.04 -13.46 -20.39
C SER A 6 10.76 -13.85 -19.67
N GLU A 7 10.10 -14.92 -20.13
CA GLU A 7 9.03 -15.56 -19.38
C GLU A 7 9.59 -15.90 -18.00
N PHE A 8 9.35 -15.00 -17.04
CA PHE A 8 9.56 -15.26 -15.63
C PHE A 8 8.81 -16.54 -15.36
N ASN A 9 9.50 -17.57 -14.85
CA ASN A 9 8.84 -18.81 -14.54
C ASN A 9 7.77 -18.52 -13.48
N ARG A 10 6.51 -18.38 -13.89
CA ARG A 10 5.38 -17.97 -13.03
C ARG A 10 5.08 -18.97 -11.91
N HIS A 11 5.88 -20.03 -11.80
CA HIS A 11 5.68 -21.18 -10.94
C HIS A 11 6.74 -21.30 -9.84
N GLU A 12 7.94 -20.74 -9.99
CA GLU A 12 9.00 -20.81 -8.95
C GLU A 12 9.71 -19.46 -8.80
N PRO A 13 10.01 -19.03 -7.55
CA PRO A 13 10.79 -17.82 -7.32
C PRO A 13 12.18 -17.95 -7.95
N ASP A 14 12.66 -16.87 -8.56
CA ASP A 14 14.02 -16.80 -9.09
C ASP A 14 15.04 -17.13 -7.98
N PRO A 15 16.00 -18.05 -8.19
CA PRO A 15 16.98 -18.41 -7.16
C PRO A 15 17.79 -17.21 -6.62
N ALA A 16 18.04 -16.20 -7.46
CA ALA A 16 18.68 -14.97 -7.02
C ALA A 16 17.78 -14.15 -6.08
N LEU A 17 16.46 -14.11 -6.35
CA LEU A 17 15.49 -13.51 -5.42
C LEU A 17 15.42 -14.28 -4.11
N THR A 18 15.41 -15.62 -4.16
CA THR A 18 15.45 -16.46 -2.94
C THR A 18 16.69 -16.18 -2.11
N ALA A 19 17.86 -16.02 -2.75
CA ALA A 19 19.09 -15.68 -2.04
C ALA A 19 19.03 -14.31 -1.37
N LEU A 20 18.45 -13.29 -2.04
CA LEU A 20 18.27 -11.95 -1.46
C LEU A 20 17.30 -11.90 -0.28
N LEU A 21 16.40 -12.88 -0.20
CA LEU A 21 15.35 -12.93 0.83
C LEU A 21 15.61 -14.03 1.88
N ALA A 22 16.80 -14.64 1.86
CA ALA A 22 17.15 -15.78 2.72
C ALA A 22 17.15 -15.45 4.22
N ASP A 23 17.36 -14.18 4.59
CA ASP A 23 17.34 -13.71 5.97
C ASP A 23 15.91 -13.57 6.56
N PHE A 24 14.88 -13.70 5.73
CA PHE A 24 13.48 -13.67 6.14
C PHE A 24 12.90 -15.08 6.29
N PRO A 25 11.85 -15.26 7.11
CA PRO A 25 11.16 -16.55 7.20
C PRO A 25 10.70 -17.05 5.83
N ALA A 26 11.00 -18.32 5.51
CA ALA A 26 10.68 -18.91 4.20
C ALA A 26 9.17 -18.89 3.87
N ASP A 27 8.31 -18.84 4.89
CA ASP A 27 6.86 -18.79 4.72
C ASP A 27 6.32 -17.37 4.48
N LEU A 28 7.13 -16.32 4.72
CA LEU A 28 6.79 -14.93 4.40
C LEU A 28 6.81 -14.72 2.88
N PHE A 29 7.94 -15.01 2.24
CA PHE A 29 8.12 -14.87 0.79
C PHE A 29 7.96 -16.23 0.09
N SER A 30 6.75 -16.80 0.23
CA SER A 30 6.42 -18.13 -0.29
C SER A 30 5.98 -18.12 -1.76
N GLU A 31 6.09 -19.27 -2.44
CA GLU A 31 5.63 -19.45 -3.83
C GLU A 31 4.19 -18.95 -4.04
N ARG A 32 3.28 -19.30 -3.11
CA ARG A 32 1.89 -18.85 -3.10
C ARG A 32 1.76 -17.33 -3.08
N LEU A 33 2.63 -16.61 -2.36
CA LEU A 33 2.60 -15.14 -2.31
C LEU A 33 3.01 -14.57 -3.66
N TYR A 34 4.11 -15.05 -4.25
CA TYR A 34 4.56 -14.59 -5.57
C TYR A 34 3.49 -14.81 -6.64
N ARG A 35 2.89 -16.01 -6.67
CA ARG A 35 1.80 -16.34 -7.59
C ARG A 35 0.58 -15.45 -7.36
N SER A 36 0.28 -15.12 -6.10
CA SER A 36 -0.82 -14.21 -5.76
C SER A 36 -0.54 -12.76 -6.16
N ILE A 37 0.70 -12.29 -6.06
CA ILE A 37 1.09 -10.95 -6.54
C ILE A 37 0.94 -10.87 -8.06
N HIS A 38 1.46 -11.85 -8.79
CA HIS A 38 1.29 -11.93 -10.25
C HIS A 38 -0.18 -12.00 -10.66
N TRP A 39 -0.96 -12.82 -9.96
CA TRP A 39 -2.40 -12.90 -10.18
C TRP A 39 -3.07 -11.55 -9.96
N ALA A 40 -2.78 -10.84 -8.86
CA ALA A 40 -3.40 -9.55 -8.57
C ALA A 40 -3.03 -8.49 -9.61
N GLU A 41 -1.79 -8.51 -10.10
CA GLU A 41 -1.35 -7.67 -11.22
C GLU A 41 -2.14 -7.95 -12.50
N ASP A 42 -2.24 -9.23 -12.91
CA ASP A 42 -3.00 -9.65 -14.09
C ASP A 42 -4.50 -9.35 -13.94
N TYR A 43 -5.06 -9.54 -12.74
CA TYR A 43 -6.46 -9.28 -12.43
C TYR A 43 -6.78 -7.79 -12.53
N VAL A 44 -5.96 -6.92 -11.92
CA VAL A 44 -6.17 -5.47 -12.00
C VAL A 44 -5.96 -4.96 -13.43
N LEU A 45 -5.04 -5.54 -14.21
CA LEU A 45 -4.93 -5.23 -15.63
C LEU A 45 -6.21 -5.60 -16.39
N ALA A 46 -6.78 -6.78 -16.13
CA ALA A 46 -8.06 -7.18 -16.72
C ALA A 46 -9.21 -6.22 -16.33
N LEU A 47 -9.31 -5.83 -15.06
CA LEU A 47 -10.28 -4.82 -14.62
C LEU A 47 -10.04 -3.47 -15.29
N THR A 48 -8.78 -3.06 -15.45
CA THR A 48 -8.40 -1.82 -16.15
C THR A 48 -8.87 -1.85 -17.60
N VAL A 49 -8.61 -2.94 -18.33
CA VAL A 49 -9.05 -3.10 -19.71
C VAL A 49 -10.57 -3.05 -19.82
N GLU A 50 -11.28 -3.74 -18.93
CA GLU A 50 -12.74 -3.74 -18.92
C GLU A 50 -13.29 -2.34 -18.63
N VAL A 51 -12.74 -1.61 -17.66
CA VAL A 51 -13.12 -0.22 -17.38
C VAL A 51 -12.85 0.68 -18.58
N LEU A 52 -11.68 0.62 -19.21
CA LEU A 52 -11.36 1.45 -20.38
C LEU A 52 -12.32 1.17 -21.56
N ARG A 53 -12.66 -0.11 -21.81
CA ARG A 53 -13.70 -0.49 -22.80
C ARG A 53 -15.05 0.11 -22.43
N GLN A 54 -15.45 -0.03 -21.18
CA GLN A 54 -16.71 0.51 -20.66
C GLN A 54 -16.75 2.03 -20.68
N LEU A 55 -15.62 2.73 -20.72
CA LEU A 55 -15.54 4.18 -20.92
C LEU A 55 -15.60 4.58 -22.40
N GLY A 56 -15.54 3.64 -23.34
CA GLY A 56 -15.54 3.91 -24.80
C GLY A 56 -14.16 4.25 -25.37
N LEU A 57 -13.08 3.90 -24.67
CA LEU A 57 -11.71 4.21 -25.11
C LEU A 57 -11.12 3.17 -26.07
N ASP A 58 -11.85 2.14 -26.47
CA ASP A 58 -11.39 1.09 -27.37
C ASP A 58 -11.48 1.46 -28.87
N GLU A 59 -11.85 2.70 -29.18
CA GLU A 59 -11.92 3.21 -30.55
C GLU A 59 -10.53 3.43 -31.17
N ARG A 60 -10.18 2.54 -32.10
CA ARG A 60 -8.94 2.60 -32.89
C ARG A 60 -8.97 3.77 -33.87
N LYS A 61 -8.79 5.00 -33.38
CA LYS A 61 -8.51 6.25 -34.14
C LYS A 61 -8.46 7.51 -33.24
N GLN A 62 -8.33 7.36 -31.93
CA GLN A 62 -8.15 8.53 -31.07
C GLN A 62 -6.78 9.17 -31.33
N GLU A 63 -6.80 10.47 -31.58
CA GLU A 63 -5.60 11.28 -31.52
C GLU A 63 -5.02 11.24 -30.09
N PRO A 64 -3.70 11.31 -29.92
CA PRO A 64 -3.10 11.41 -28.59
C PRO A 64 -3.71 12.57 -27.80
N ALA A 65 -4.25 12.29 -26.61
CA ALA A 65 -4.90 13.27 -25.77
C ALA A 65 -4.50 13.12 -24.31
N SER A 66 -4.50 14.22 -23.56
CA SER A 66 -4.28 14.16 -22.11
C SER A 66 -5.45 13.45 -21.43
N ALA A 67 -5.26 12.94 -20.22
CA ALA A 67 -6.36 12.31 -19.48
C ALA A 67 -7.56 13.27 -19.28
N ALA A 68 -7.29 14.56 -19.04
CA ALA A 68 -8.34 15.58 -18.98
C ALA A 68 -9.04 15.78 -20.34
N GLY A 69 -8.27 15.78 -21.45
CA GLY A 69 -8.82 15.84 -22.80
C GLY A 69 -9.70 14.62 -23.14
N LEU A 70 -9.28 13.42 -22.73
CA LEU A 70 -10.07 12.20 -22.86
C LEU A 70 -11.33 12.25 -22.00
N CYS A 71 -11.28 12.79 -20.78
CA CYS A 71 -12.48 13.02 -19.99
C CYS A 71 -13.48 13.91 -20.74
N CYS A 72 -13.03 15.04 -21.28
CA CYS A 72 -13.88 15.94 -22.07
C CYS A 72 -14.44 15.27 -23.34
N ALA A 73 -13.64 14.49 -24.05
CA ALA A 73 -14.04 13.83 -25.30
C ALA A 73 -15.07 12.69 -25.08
N HIS A 74 -15.14 12.14 -23.86
CA HIS A 74 -16.00 11.01 -23.50
C HIS A 74 -17.08 11.38 -22.48
N ASP A 75 -17.39 12.67 -22.33
CA ASP A 75 -18.40 13.22 -21.41
C ASP A 75 -18.20 12.77 -19.94
N LEU A 76 -16.95 12.63 -19.50
CA LEU A 76 -16.59 12.29 -18.12
C LEU A 76 -16.33 13.57 -17.31
N ASP A 77 -16.67 13.51 -16.01
CA ASP A 77 -16.37 14.61 -15.08
C ASP A 77 -14.83 14.86 -15.04
N PRO A 78 -14.37 16.12 -15.25
CA PRO A 78 -12.94 16.46 -15.24
C PRO A 78 -12.20 16.07 -13.95
N SER A 79 -12.88 15.96 -12.82
CA SER A 79 -12.32 15.47 -11.56
C SER A 79 -11.85 14.01 -11.62
N GLN A 80 -12.23 13.26 -12.66
CA GLN A 80 -11.81 11.88 -12.90
C GLN A 80 -10.46 11.79 -13.65
N ALA A 81 -9.90 12.91 -14.11
CA ALA A 81 -8.71 12.91 -14.94
C ALA A 81 -7.50 12.21 -14.28
N SER A 82 -7.31 12.34 -12.97
CA SER A 82 -6.22 11.65 -12.26
C SER A 82 -6.41 10.13 -12.24
N ARG A 83 -7.64 9.67 -12.00
CA ARG A 83 -8.02 8.25 -12.00
C ARG A 83 -7.87 7.64 -13.39
N LEU A 84 -8.34 8.36 -14.41
CA LEU A 84 -8.20 7.94 -15.81
C LEU A 84 -6.72 7.88 -16.20
N ALA A 85 -5.91 8.87 -15.81
CA ALA A 85 -4.47 8.84 -16.03
C ALA A 85 -3.83 7.58 -15.41
N TRP A 86 -4.20 7.21 -14.18
CA TRP A 86 -3.70 6.00 -13.53
C TRP A 86 -4.06 4.72 -14.33
N LEU A 87 -5.31 4.59 -14.80
CA LEU A 87 -5.75 3.46 -15.64
C LEU A 87 -4.96 3.39 -16.96
N LEU A 88 -4.71 4.54 -17.59
CA LEU A 88 -3.94 4.64 -18.83
C LEU A 88 -2.45 4.32 -18.61
N GLU A 89 -1.86 4.76 -17.49
CA GLU A 89 -0.49 4.40 -17.10
C GLU A 89 -0.37 2.89 -16.87
N ARG A 90 -1.35 2.27 -16.20
CA ARG A 90 -1.42 0.82 -16.03
C ARG A 90 -1.49 0.08 -17.37
N ALA A 91 -2.36 0.54 -18.28
CA ALA A 91 -2.47 -0.02 -19.63
C ALA A 91 -1.22 0.22 -20.50
N THR A 92 -0.49 1.32 -20.24
CA THR A 92 0.80 1.61 -20.89
C THR A 92 1.86 0.59 -20.51
N ALA A 93 1.93 0.22 -19.22
CA ALA A 93 2.84 -0.83 -18.75
C ALA A 93 2.59 -2.20 -19.41
N ALA A 94 1.36 -2.45 -19.87
CA ALA A 94 0.97 -3.64 -20.61
C ALA A 94 1.12 -3.51 -22.14
N GLY A 95 1.60 -2.38 -22.65
CA GLY A 95 1.75 -2.12 -24.09
C GLY A 95 0.43 -1.92 -24.85
N LEU A 96 -0.67 -1.66 -24.14
CA LEU A 96 -1.99 -1.42 -24.74
C LEU A 96 -2.20 0.06 -25.12
N VAL A 97 -1.50 0.94 -24.43
CA VAL A 97 -1.54 2.38 -24.58
C VAL A 97 -0.11 2.89 -24.78
N THR A 98 0.07 3.83 -25.70
CA THR A 98 1.31 4.60 -25.81
C THR A 98 1.12 5.92 -25.05
N ALA A 99 2.10 6.29 -24.24
CA ALA A 99 2.12 7.56 -23.54
C ALA A 99 3.29 8.42 -24.00
N THR A 100 3.06 9.71 -24.23
CA THR A 100 4.06 10.67 -24.71
C THR A 100 4.24 11.81 -23.69
N ASP A 101 5.49 12.10 -23.36
CA ASP A 101 5.90 13.19 -22.47
C ASP A 101 6.81 14.16 -23.27
N ASP A 102 6.23 15.20 -23.88
CA ASP A 102 6.91 16.16 -24.76
C ASP A 102 7.12 17.55 -24.10
N GLY A 103 7.11 17.60 -22.77
CA GLY A 103 7.23 18.84 -21.99
C GLY A 103 5.89 19.52 -21.67
N GLY A 104 4.78 19.00 -22.22
CA GLY A 104 3.41 19.36 -21.84
C GLY A 104 2.72 18.32 -20.96
N PRO A 105 1.39 18.43 -20.77
CA PRO A 105 0.59 17.39 -20.13
C PRO A 105 0.72 16.08 -20.91
N ARG A 106 1.05 15.00 -20.20
CA ARG A 106 1.22 13.67 -20.79
C ARG A 106 -0.01 13.28 -21.60
N THR A 107 0.21 12.85 -22.83
CA THR A 107 -0.84 12.39 -23.73
C THR A 107 -0.82 10.87 -23.86
N TYR A 108 -1.98 10.29 -24.10
CA TYR A 108 -2.21 8.86 -24.19
C TYR A 108 -2.93 8.53 -25.49
N GLN A 109 -2.56 7.40 -26.08
CA GLN A 109 -3.22 6.85 -27.26
C GLN A 109 -3.34 5.33 -27.11
N VAL A 110 -4.55 4.80 -27.27
CA VAL A 110 -4.78 3.35 -27.30
C VAL A 110 -4.25 2.81 -28.63
N THR A 111 -3.20 1.99 -28.56
CA THR A 111 -2.47 1.49 -29.74
C THR A 111 -2.66 0.00 -29.98
N ALA A 112 -3.14 -0.73 -28.97
CA ALA A 112 -3.53 -2.14 -29.12
C ALA A 112 -5.03 -2.35 -28.85
N PRO A 113 -5.62 -3.44 -29.37
CA PRO A 113 -7.02 -3.76 -29.09
C PRO A 113 -7.23 -4.05 -27.60
N LEU A 114 -8.18 -3.35 -26.99
CA LEU A 114 -8.65 -3.66 -25.64
C LEU A 114 -9.61 -4.86 -25.72
N VAL A 115 -9.08 -6.08 -25.71
CA VAL A 115 -9.91 -7.31 -25.78
C VAL A 115 -10.62 -7.54 -24.46
N SER A 116 -11.91 -7.92 -24.50
CA SER A 116 -12.66 -8.25 -23.28
C SER A 116 -11.95 -9.37 -22.51
N PRO A 117 -11.58 -9.14 -21.23
CA PRO A 117 -10.79 -10.10 -20.48
C PRO A 117 -11.65 -11.18 -19.83
N ALA A 118 -11.08 -12.37 -19.63
CA ALA A 118 -11.72 -13.49 -18.95
C ALA A 118 -11.72 -13.32 -17.41
N ILE A 119 -12.32 -12.23 -16.90
CA ILE A 119 -12.31 -11.84 -15.47
C ILE A 119 -12.76 -12.99 -14.56
N ALA A 120 -13.87 -13.67 -14.89
CA ALA A 120 -14.37 -14.77 -14.08
C ALA A 120 -13.38 -15.95 -13.96
N ARG A 121 -12.61 -16.22 -15.02
CA ARG A 121 -11.56 -17.24 -14.99
C ARG A 121 -10.40 -16.79 -14.11
N LEU A 122 -9.93 -15.56 -14.28
CA LEU A 122 -8.84 -15.01 -13.46
C LEU A 122 -9.23 -14.97 -11.96
N ALA A 123 -10.49 -14.64 -11.64
CA ALA A 123 -11.00 -14.69 -10.28
C ALA A 123 -10.91 -16.12 -9.68
N ALA A 124 -11.33 -17.13 -10.45
CA ALA A 124 -11.22 -18.53 -10.04
C ALA A 124 -9.75 -18.97 -9.88
N ASP A 125 -8.86 -18.55 -10.80
CA ASP A 125 -7.43 -18.85 -10.74
C ASP A 125 -6.80 -18.29 -9.45
N GLY A 126 -7.13 -17.05 -9.06
CA GLY A 126 -6.66 -16.43 -7.81
C GLY A 126 -7.04 -17.20 -6.56
N LEU A 127 -8.28 -17.67 -6.48
CA LEU A 127 -8.77 -18.47 -5.36
C LEU A 127 -8.19 -19.89 -5.36
N SER A 128 -7.80 -20.42 -6.53
CA SER A 128 -7.11 -21.70 -6.64
C SER A 128 -5.65 -21.63 -6.18
N ILE A 129 -5.00 -20.46 -6.31
CA ILE A 129 -3.65 -20.22 -5.80
C ILE A 129 -3.67 -20.23 -4.27
N ASP A 130 -4.54 -19.42 -3.66
CA ASP A 130 -4.73 -19.38 -2.21
C ASP A 130 -6.11 -18.77 -1.87
N PRO A 131 -6.92 -19.40 -1.00
CA PRO A 131 -8.21 -18.84 -0.59
C PRO A 131 -8.08 -17.50 0.17
N GLY A 132 -6.91 -17.20 0.73
CA GLY A 132 -6.55 -15.91 1.35
C GLY A 132 -6.53 -14.74 0.37
N ASN A 133 -6.63 -14.98 -0.95
CA ASN A 133 -6.82 -13.92 -1.95
C ASN A 133 -8.25 -13.38 -2.01
N ARG A 134 -9.22 -14.07 -1.38
CA ARG A 134 -10.65 -13.71 -1.44
C ARG A 134 -10.94 -12.26 -1.01
N PRO A 135 -10.37 -11.71 0.08
CA PRO A 135 -10.62 -10.32 0.45
C PRO A 135 -10.11 -9.32 -0.59
N THR A 136 -8.95 -9.60 -1.18
CA THR A 136 -8.39 -8.79 -2.28
C THR A 136 -9.29 -8.82 -3.50
N LEU A 137 -9.73 -10.01 -3.92
CA LEU A 137 -10.67 -10.18 -5.03
C LEU A 137 -11.97 -9.38 -4.80
N ALA A 138 -12.59 -9.55 -3.63
CA ALA A 138 -13.86 -8.90 -3.32
C ALA A 138 -13.76 -7.37 -3.30
N LEU A 139 -12.67 -6.81 -2.77
CA LEU A 139 -12.45 -5.37 -2.76
C LEU A 139 -12.18 -4.82 -4.18
N LEU A 140 -11.40 -5.54 -4.99
CA LEU A 140 -11.12 -5.17 -6.38
C LEU A 140 -12.39 -5.18 -7.25
N ASP A 141 -13.24 -6.19 -7.10
CA ASP A 141 -14.53 -6.28 -7.81
C ASP A 141 -15.46 -5.13 -7.44
N ALA A 142 -15.55 -4.82 -6.14
CA ALA A 142 -16.33 -3.68 -5.67
C ALA A 142 -15.80 -2.36 -6.23
N ALA A 143 -14.47 -2.21 -6.32
CA ALA A 143 -13.85 -1.02 -6.88
C ALA A 143 -14.13 -0.86 -8.38
N ALA A 144 -14.00 -1.94 -9.16
CA ALA A 144 -14.32 -1.90 -10.58
C ALA A 144 -15.80 -1.54 -10.83
N ALA A 145 -16.72 -2.13 -10.08
CA ALA A 145 -18.15 -1.82 -10.16
C ALA A 145 -18.44 -0.35 -9.79
N ALA A 146 -17.75 0.19 -8.79
CA ALA A 146 -17.89 1.59 -8.40
C ALA A 146 -17.36 2.56 -9.47
N ILE A 147 -16.22 2.25 -10.10
CA ILE A 147 -15.66 3.06 -11.19
C ILE A 147 -16.62 3.10 -12.40
N HIS A 148 -17.20 1.96 -12.78
CA HIS A 148 -18.19 1.90 -13.86
C HIS A 148 -19.39 2.81 -13.59
N GLY A 149 -19.91 2.81 -12.35
CA GLY A 149 -21.07 3.60 -11.95
C GLY A 149 -20.91 5.12 -12.06
N LEU A 150 -19.72 5.63 -12.37
CA LEU A 150 -19.45 7.07 -12.50
C LEU A 150 -19.90 7.66 -13.86
N ARG A 151 -20.06 6.87 -14.93
CA ARG A 151 -20.60 7.35 -16.23
C ARG A 151 -22.06 7.79 -16.15
N GLU A 152 -22.83 7.23 -15.22
CA GLU A 152 -24.29 7.39 -15.19
C GLU A 152 -24.76 8.75 -14.62
N GLY A 153 -23.85 9.70 -14.36
CA GLY A 153 -24.19 11.00 -13.76
C GLY A 153 -24.82 10.90 -12.38
N ALA A 154 -24.81 9.71 -11.77
CA ALA A 154 -25.42 9.48 -10.48
C ALA A 154 -24.53 10.12 -9.40
N VAL A 155 -24.99 11.27 -8.91
CA VAL A 155 -24.55 11.96 -7.69
C VAL A 155 -24.59 11.04 -6.43
N GLY A 156 -24.87 9.74 -6.57
CA GLY A 156 -25.15 8.79 -5.49
C GLY A 156 -24.18 7.62 -5.28
N ARG A 157 -23.01 7.54 -5.93
CA ARG A 157 -22.06 6.40 -5.69
C ARG A 157 -20.65 6.78 -5.21
N LYS A 158 -20.40 8.04 -4.81
CA LYS A 158 -19.21 8.40 -4.00
C LYS A 158 -19.14 7.59 -2.67
N THR A 159 -20.24 6.96 -2.29
CA THR A 159 -20.43 6.16 -1.07
C THR A 159 -20.30 4.64 -1.28
N ALA A 160 -20.05 4.12 -2.49
CA ALA A 160 -20.10 2.66 -2.72
C ALA A 160 -18.98 1.89 -1.99
N LEU A 161 -17.75 2.41 -1.97
CA LEU A 161 -16.63 1.80 -1.22
C LEU A 161 -16.38 2.45 0.16
N LEU A 162 -17.08 3.53 0.48
CA LEU A 162 -16.91 4.32 1.71
C LEU A 162 -18.15 4.30 2.62
N GLY A 163 -19.23 3.66 2.19
CA GLY A 163 -20.45 3.47 2.94
C GLY A 163 -20.34 2.34 3.97
N ALA A 164 -21.31 2.28 4.87
CA ALA A 164 -21.35 1.25 5.92
C ALA A 164 -21.32 -0.18 5.37
N GLU A 165 -21.83 -0.41 4.16
CA GLU A 165 -21.85 -1.72 3.50
C GLU A 165 -20.45 -2.17 3.04
N ALA A 166 -19.56 -1.24 2.66
CA ALA A 166 -18.21 -1.56 2.20
C ALA A 166 -17.17 -1.63 3.32
N VAL A 167 -17.51 -1.21 4.55
CA VAL A 167 -16.58 -1.27 5.68
C VAL A 167 -16.12 -2.71 5.95
N GLY A 168 -16.98 -3.70 5.70
CA GLY A 168 -16.64 -5.11 5.81
C GLY A 168 -15.51 -5.51 4.85
N LEU A 169 -15.56 -5.05 3.60
CA LEU A 169 -14.53 -5.34 2.59
C LEU A 169 -13.17 -4.79 3.01
N TRP A 170 -13.11 -3.58 3.55
CA TRP A 170 -11.87 -3.00 4.07
C TRP A 170 -11.34 -3.74 5.30
N LEU A 171 -12.23 -4.17 6.21
CA LEU A 171 -11.84 -4.94 7.39
C LEU A 171 -11.29 -6.32 7.01
N ASP A 172 -11.85 -6.96 5.99
CA ASP A 172 -11.38 -8.24 5.49
C ASP A 172 -10.07 -8.08 4.69
N TYR A 173 -9.93 -6.98 3.93
CA TYR A 173 -8.71 -6.68 3.19
C TYR A 173 -7.53 -6.38 4.11
N PHE A 174 -7.72 -5.52 5.13
CA PHE A 174 -6.70 -5.13 6.10
C PHE A 174 -6.55 -6.12 7.26
N ASN A 175 -6.56 -7.42 6.94
CA ASN A 175 -6.54 -8.53 7.89
C ASN A 175 -5.35 -9.46 7.64
N ASN A 176 -4.84 -10.10 8.69
CA ASN A 176 -3.77 -11.10 8.58
C ASN A 176 -4.22 -12.42 7.90
N ALA A 177 -5.52 -12.60 7.65
CA ALA A 177 -6.06 -13.66 6.80
C ALA A 177 -5.99 -13.35 5.29
N ASN A 178 -5.82 -12.08 4.90
CA ASN A 178 -5.57 -11.70 3.51
C ASN A 178 -4.08 -11.90 3.19
N LEU A 179 -3.75 -12.88 2.34
CA LEU A 179 -2.36 -13.28 2.06
C LEU A 179 -1.49 -12.10 1.62
N LEU A 180 -2.01 -11.26 0.72
CA LEU A 180 -1.27 -10.14 0.12
C LEU A 180 -1.02 -9.03 1.14
N TYR A 181 -2.00 -8.71 1.99
CA TYR A 181 -1.84 -7.67 3.00
C TYR A 181 -1.02 -8.15 4.21
N ALA A 182 -1.22 -9.40 4.64
CA ALA A 182 -0.52 -10.00 5.77
C ALA A 182 1.01 -9.97 5.59
N ALA A 183 1.50 -10.06 4.36
CA ALA A 183 2.93 -9.99 4.06
C ALA A 183 3.55 -8.63 4.48
N ASN A 184 2.84 -7.52 4.30
CA ASN A 184 3.28 -6.20 4.76
C ASN A 184 3.37 -6.16 6.29
N ASN A 185 2.31 -6.59 6.98
CA ASN A 185 2.26 -6.63 8.45
C ASN A 185 3.40 -7.49 9.02
N ARG A 186 3.62 -8.68 8.46
CA ARG A 186 4.66 -9.61 8.92
C ARG A 186 6.06 -9.08 8.67
N LEU A 187 6.35 -8.54 7.49
CA LEU A 187 7.65 -7.95 7.19
C LEU A 187 7.96 -6.79 8.14
N ALA A 188 7.00 -5.90 8.35
CA ALA A 188 7.13 -4.76 9.27
C ALA A 188 7.36 -5.22 10.71
N ALA A 189 6.62 -6.23 11.18
CA ALA A 189 6.79 -6.81 12.51
C ALA A 189 8.18 -7.43 12.70
N ILE A 190 8.66 -8.21 11.73
CA ILE A 190 10.01 -8.81 11.77
C ILE A 190 11.09 -7.72 11.81
N ALA A 191 10.96 -6.70 10.98
CA ALA A 191 11.87 -5.56 10.97
C ALA A 191 11.87 -4.85 12.33
N ALA A 192 10.69 -4.55 12.88
CA ALA A 192 10.50 -3.89 14.17
C ALA A 192 11.11 -4.68 15.33
N VAL A 193 10.79 -5.97 15.45
CA VAL A 193 11.30 -6.81 16.54
C VAL A 193 12.81 -7.01 16.46
N SER A 194 13.37 -7.04 15.24
CA SER A 194 14.82 -7.08 15.06
C SER A 194 15.53 -5.83 15.58
N GLN A 195 14.87 -4.66 15.59
CA GLN A 195 15.43 -3.45 16.21
C GLN A 195 15.34 -3.46 17.75
N LEU A 196 14.47 -4.29 18.32
CA LEU A 196 14.23 -4.37 19.77
C LEU A 196 15.05 -5.45 20.47
N SER A 197 15.66 -6.39 19.75
CA SER A 197 16.30 -7.58 20.35
C SER A 197 17.41 -7.27 21.36
N GLY A 198 18.10 -6.13 21.20
CA GLY A 198 19.13 -5.65 22.12
C GLY A 198 18.62 -4.88 23.34
N LYS A 199 17.33 -4.54 23.40
CA LYS A 199 16.74 -3.77 24.50
C LYS A 199 16.24 -4.71 25.61
N SER A 200 16.51 -4.34 26.87
CA SER A 200 16.06 -5.09 28.05
C SER A 200 14.59 -4.82 28.39
N ARG A 201 14.14 -3.59 28.13
CA ARG A 201 12.79 -3.05 28.32
C ARG A 201 12.51 -2.08 27.19
N PHE A 202 11.28 -1.99 26.70
CA PHE A 202 10.93 -1.07 25.61
C PHE A 202 9.47 -0.63 25.63
N SER A 203 9.22 0.57 25.11
CA SER A 203 7.89 1.12 24.87
C SER A 203 7.62 1.34 23.38
N ILE A 204 6.41 1.02 22.94
CA ILE A 204 5.99 1.08 21.54
C ILE A 204 4.84 2.08 21.37
N LEU A 205 4.94 2.92 20.35
CA LEU A 205 3.82 3.70 19.80
C LEU A 205 3.49 3.15 18.41
N GLU A 206 2.28 2.65 18.19
CA GLU A 206 1.79 2.35 16.85
C GLU A 206 0.89 3.46 16.33
N VAL A 207 1.13 3.86 15.09
CA VAL A 207 0.46 4.96 14.39
C VAL A 207 -0.41 4.39 13.28
N GLY A 208 -1.69 4.79 13.25
CA GLY A 208 -2.67 4.34 12.25
C GLY A 208 -2.91 2.83 12.25
N ALA A 209 -3.17 2.27 13.43
CA ALA A 209 -3.33 0.84 13.62
C ALA A 209 -4.55 0.24 12.89
N GLY A 210 -5.49 1.07 12.42
CA GLY A 210 -6.73 0.61 11.83
C GLY A 210 -7.49 -0.32 12.77
N ALA A 211 -7.84 -1.51 12.27
CA ALA A 211 -8.50 -2.54 13.08
C ALA A 211 -7.52 -3.42 13.88
N GLY A 212 -6.22 -3.13 13.86
CA GLY A 212 -5.20 -3.75 14.72
C GLY A 212 -4.48 -4.97 14.13
N SER A 213 -4.52 -5.20 12.82
CA SER A 213 -3.83 -6.34 12.20
C SER A 213 -2.30 -6.21 12.21
N GLY A 214 -1.78 -4.98 12.08
CA GLY A 214 -0.35 -4.68 12.27
C GLY A 214 0.10 -4.96 13.71
N ALA A 215 -0.63 -4.42 14.69
CA ALA A 215 -0.44 -4.73 16.11
C ALA A 215 -0.43 -6.24 16.41
N GLU A 216 -1.39 -6.99 15.86
CA GLU A 216 -1.46 -8.44 16.01
C GLU A 216 -0.19 -9.13 15.49
N ALA A 217 0.26 -8.76 14.29
CA ALA A 217 1.48 -9.31 13.72
C ALA A 217 2.73 -8.96 14.55
N LEU A 218 2.80 -7.74 15.10
CA LEU A 218 3.91 -7.33 15.97
C LEU A 218 3.91 -8.11 17.28
N LEU A 219 2.74 -8.29 17.90
CA LEU A 219 2.60 -9.05 19.15
C LEU A 219 2.96 -10.53 18.97
N ASP A 220 2.58 -11.13 17.83
CA ASP A 220 2.91 -12.51 17.48
C ASP A 220 4.43 -12.67 17.24
N GLU A 221 5.07 -11.71 16.58
CA GLU A 221 6.52 -11.73 16.37
C GLU A 221 7.29 -11.50 17.68
N LEU A 222 6.80 -10.63 18.57
CA LEU A 222 7.35 -10.45 19.91
C LEU A 222 7.25 -11.74 20.74
N ASP A 223 6.15 -12.47 20.63
CA ASP A 223 5.97 -13.78 21.30
C ASP A 223 6.97 -14.80 20.78
N ARG A 224 7.06 -14.93 19.45
CA ARG A 224 7.96 -15.87 18.76
C ARG A 224 9.42 -15.66 19.13
N ARG A 225 9.81 -14.44 19.50
CA ARG A 225 11.18 -14.06 19.88
C ARG A 225 11.40 -14.01 21.39
N ASP A 226 10.40 -14.37 22.19
CA ASP A 226 10.41 -14.31 23.66
C ASP A 226 10.75 -12.90 24.20
N LEU A 227 10.11 -11.89 23.61
CA LEU A 227 10.32 -10.47 23.94
C LEU A 227 9.09 -9.81 24.59
N GLN A 228 7.94 -10.49 24.67
CA GLN A 228 6.73 -9.92 25.29
C GLN A 228 6.94 -9.50 26.75
N GLY A 229 7.71 -10.27 27.54
CA GLY A 229 8.03 -9.93 28.94
C GLY A 229 8.86 -8.64 29.10
N ARG A 230 9.44 -8.13 28.02
CA ARG A 230 10.22 -6.89 27.97
C ARG A 230 9.41 -5.67 27.54
N LEU A 231 8.14 -5.86 27.16
CA LEU A 231 7.25 -4.77 26.75
C LEU A 231 6.72 -4.04 27.99
N ASP A 232 7.06 -2.75 28.12
CA ASP A 232 6.63 -1.90 29.23
C ASP A 232 5.27 -1.29 28.96
N ARG A 233 5.09 -0.84 27.71
CA ARG A 233 3.89 -0.16 27.24
C ARG A 233 3.78 -0.30 25.74
N TYR A 234 2.56 -0.54 25.28
CA TYR A 234 2.20 -0.43 23.87
C TYR A 234 1.00 0.52 23.73
N LEU A 235 1.27 1.72 23.22
CA LEU A 235 0.23 2.68 22.86
C LEU A 235 -0.15 2.51 21.39
N ILE A 236 -1.36 2.04 21.15
CA ILE A 236 -1.90 1.80 19.82
C ILE A 236 -2.82 2.96 19.45
N THR A 237 -2.52 3.64 18.34
CA THR A 237 -3.26 4.83 17.94
C THR A 237 -3.92 4.69 16.59
N GLU A 238 -5.12 5.24 16.46
CA GLU A 238 -5.93 5.20 15.24
C GLU A 238 -6.90 6.38 15.31
N PRO A 239 -6.97 7.31 14.34
CA PRO A 239 -7.88 8.46 14.42
C PRO A 239 -9.35 8.04 14.34
N GLY A 240 -9.68 7.03 13.53
CA GLY A 240 -11.03 6.53 13.31
C GLY A 240 -11.60 5.81 14.53
N THR A 241 -12.58 6.42 15.21
CA THR A 241 -13.20 5.85 16.42
C THR A 241 -13.77 4.44 16.21
N PHE A 242 -14.35 4.15 15.04
CA PHE A 242 -14.87 2.82 14.71
C PHE A 242 -13.76 1.76 14.69
N PHE A 243 -12.71 2.00 13.91
CA PHE A 243 -11.56 1.10 13.76
C PHE A 243 -10.83 0.93 15.09
N ARG A 244 -10.55 2.03 15.81
CA ARG A 244 -9.93 2.02 17.13
C ARG A 244 -10.69 1.14 18.13
N ARG A 245 -12.02 1.32 18.26
CA ARG A 245 -12.84 0.50 19.17
C ARG A 245 -12.89 -0.97 18.76
N ARG A 246 -12.83 -1.27 17.46
CA ARG A 246 -12.79 -2.65 16.96
C ARG A 246 -11.45 -3.30 17.29
N GLY A 247 -10.34 -2.64 16.98
CA GLY A 247 -9.00 -3.13 17.29
C GLY A 247 -8.78 -3.28 18.79
N GLU A 248 -9.26 -2.33 19.61
CA GLU A 248 -9.20 -2.42 21.07
C GLU A 248 -9.89 -3.69 21.60
N ARG A 249 -11.11 -3.99 21.13
CA ARG A 249 -11.82 -5.21 21.56
C ARG A 249 -11.08 -6.47 21.14
N HIS A 250 -10.62 -6.54 19.90
CA HIS A 250 -9.89 -7.69 19.34
C HIS A 250 -8.61 -7.96 20.12
N LEU A 251 -7.75 -6.96 20.25
CA LEU A 251 -6.44 -7.10 20.88
C LEU A 251 -6.54 -7.32 22.40
N LYS A 252 -7.47 -6.65 23.09
CA LYS A 252 -7.70 -6.93 24.53
C LYS A 252 -8.27 -8.33 24.77
N GLN A 253 -9.03 -8.90 23.83
CA GLN A 253 -9.51 -10.27 23.96
C GLN A 253 -8.37 -11.28 23.81
N ARG A 254 -7.45 -11.04 22.86
CA ARG A 254 -6.30 -11.91 22.55
C ARG A 254 -5.16 -11.80 23.57
N SER A 255 -4.84 -10.59 24.03
CA SER A 255 -3.61 -10.27 24.74
C SER A 255 -3.85 -9.61 26.10
N ARG A 256 -4.73 -10.21 26.91
CA ARG A 256 -5.22 -9.65 28.19
C ARG A 256 -4.13 -9.26 29.20
N GLN A 257 -2.97 -9.89 29.14
CA GLN A 257 -1.89 -9.69 30.09
C GLN A 257 -0.86 -8.65 29.64
N LEU A 258 -0.96 -8.17 28.40
CA LEU A 258 -0.01 -7.20 27.84
C LEU A 258 -0.44 -5.75 28.17
N PRO A 259 0.53 -4.83 28.34
CA PRO A 259 0.27 -3.44 28.71
C PRO A 259 -0.20 -2.60 27.51
N LEU A 260 -1.35 -2.96 26.94
CA LEU A 260 -1.94 -2.31 25.77
C LEU A 260 -2.82 -1.11 26.18
N SER A 261 -2.62 0.01 25.52
CA SER A 261 -3.43 1.23 25.66
C SER A 261 -3.81 1.77 24.29
N PHE A 262 -4.94 2.49 24.21
CA PHE A 262 -5.51 2.95 22.96
C PHE A 262 -5.79 4.44 23.00
N ALA A 263 -5.43 5.17 21.94
CA ALA A 263 -5.71 6.60 21.82
C ALA A 263 -6.04 7.00 20.38
N SER A 264 -6.60 8.20 20.21
CA SER A 264 -6.74 8.82 18.91
C SER A 264 -5.46 9.58 18.58
N LEU A 265 -4.95 9.43 17.36
CA LEU A 265 -3.85 10.23 16.84
C LEU A 265 -4.12 10.52 15.36
N ASP A 266 -4.24 11.79 15.03
CA ASP A 266 -4.22 12.27 13.65
C ASP A 266 -2.78 12.71 13.32
N ILE A 267 -2.17 12.06 12.32
CA ILE A 267 -0.77 12.28 11.95
C ILE A 267 -0.54 13.63 11.28
N ASP A 268 -1.59 14.29 10.79
CA ASP A 268 -1.54 15.59 10.14
C ASP A 268 -1.65 16.77 11.14
N GLN A 269 -1.94 16.48 12.41
CA GLN A 269 -2.04 17.48 13.47
C GLN A 269 -0.80 17.43 14.39
N PRO A 270 -0.48 18.49 15.15
CA PRO A 270 0.61 18.45 16.12
C PRO A 270 0.42 17.32 17.16
N TRP A 271 1.42 16.47 17.37
CA TRP A 271 1.26 15.31 18.27
C TRP A 271 1.32 15.73 19.75
N ALA A 272 2.01 16.83 20.07
CA ALA A 272 2.06 17.37 21.43
C ALA A 272 0.65 17.72 21.97
N GLU A 273 -0.19 18.33 21.12
CA GLU A 273 -1.58 18.68 21.44
C GLU A 273 -2.51 17.47 21.56
N GLN A 274 -2.04 16.29 21.13
CA GLN A 274 -2.76 15.02 21.14
C GLN A 274 -2.31 14.08 22.27
N LYS A 275 -1.84 14.65 23.38
CA LYS A 275 -1.39 13.94 24.61
C LYS A 275 -0.11 13.13 24.42
N LEU A 276 0.77 13.55 23.50
CA LEU A 276 2.10 12.95 23.32
C LEU A 276 3.26 13.89 23.65
N GLU A 277 3.03 15.06 24.25
CA GLU A 277 4.04 16.12 24.46
C GLU A 277 5.34 15.62 25.13
N ASP A 278 5.23 14.94 26.26
CA ASP A 278 6.39 14.42 27.01
C ASP A 278 6.66 12.93 26.79
N GLU A 279 5.89 12.29 25.91
CA GLU A 279 6.00 10.86 25.65
C GLU A 279 7.20 10.57 24.74
N ARG A 280 7.94 9.51 25.07
CA ARG A 280 9.07 8.99 24.27
C ARG A 280 8.96 7.47 24.14
N PHE A 281 9.29 6.98 22.96
CA PHE A 281 9.16 5.56 22.61
C PHE A 281 10.45 5.01 22.03
N ASP A 282 10.74 3.75 22.36
CA ASP A 282 11.86 3.00 21.80
C ASP A 282 11.57 2.55 20.36
N LEU A 283 10.30 2.33 20.05
CA LEU A 283 9.82 1.99 18.72
C LEU A 283 8.58 2.82 18.40
N ILE A 284 8.61 3.52 17.28
CA ILE A 284 7.40 3.95 16.60
C ILE A 284 7.15 2.98 15.45
N PHE A 285 5.96 2.41 15.40
CA PHE A 285 5.56 1.40 14.44
C PHE A 285 4.36 1.90 13.63
N GLY A 286 4.27 1.53 12.36
CA GLY A 286 3.09 1.81 11.55
C GLY A 286 3.12 0.99 10.28
N VAL A 287 1.96 0.56 9.79
CA VAL A 287 1.86 -0.16 8.52
C VAL A 287 0.88 0.55 7.60
N ASN A 288 1.35 0.95 6.42
CA ASN A 288 0.57 1.59 5.37
C ASN A 288 -0.18 2.84 5.88
N VAL A 289 0.53 3.71 6.61
CA VAL A 289 -0.05 4.88 7.29
C VAL A 289 0.61 6.20 6.90
N PHE A 290 1.92 6.23 6.72
CA PHE A 290 2.62 7.49 6.50
C PHE A 290 2.47 7.97 5.05
N HIS A 291 2.27 7.06 4.09
CA HIS A 291 2.08 7.43 2.69
C HIS A 291 0.83 8.32 2.46
N VAL A 292 -0.21 8.20 3.30
CA VAL A 292 -1.43 9.03 3.21
C VAL A 292 -1.33 10.36 3.95
N ALA A 293 -0.24 10.65 4.67
CA ALA A 293 -0.06 11.93 5.34
C ALA A 293 -0.16 13.09 4.34
N LYS A 294 -0.90 14.16 4.69
CA LYS A 294 -0.97 15.37 3.86
C LYS A 294 0.42 15.95 3.68
N ASN A 295 1.13 16.17 4.78
CA ASN A 295 2.53 16.62 4.76
C ASN A 295 3.45 15.55 5.36
N LEU A 296 4.09 14.76 4.51
CA LEU A 296 4.92 13.62 4.93
C LEU A 296 6.05 14.04 5.88
N THR A 297 6.81 15.07 5.50
CA THR A 297 7.97 15.55 6.26
C THR A 297 7.55 16.03 7.64
N SER A 298 6.40 16.71 7.76
CA SER A 298 5.85 17.14 9.05
C SER A 298 5.49 15.95 9.95
N SER A 299 4.73 14.98 9.44
CA SER A 299 4.33 13.80 10.22
C SER A 299 5.53 12.94 10.63
N LEU A 300 6.50 12.74 9.75
CA LEU A 300 7.75 12.04 10.06
C LEU A 300 8.59 12.81 11.09
N SER A 301 8.59 14.14 11.04
CA SER A 301 9.29 14.97 12.03
C SER A 301 8.65 14.89 13.42
N GLU A 302 7.31 14.80 13.51
CA GLU A 302 6.63 14.50 14.78
C GLU A 302 7.04 13.11 15.31
N ALA A 303 7.04 12.08 14.45
CA ALA A 303 7.52 10.76 14.84
C ALA A 303 8.97 10.83 15.36
N ARG A 304 9.87 11.51 14.65
CA ARG A 304 11.27 11.69 15.06
C ARG A 304 11.40 12.35 16.44
N ARG A 305 10.54 13.31 16.77
CA ARG A 305 10.51 14.00 18.08
C ARG A 305 10.05 13.10 19.22
N ARG A 306 9.24 12.07 18.94
CA ARG A 306 8.75 11.11 19.96
C ARG A 306 9.64 9.89 20.13
N LEU A 307 10.71 9.75 19.37
CA LEU A 307 11.68 8.69 19.61
C LEU A 307 12.59 9.02 20.81
N SER A 308 12.86 8.00 21.62
CA SER A 308 13.96 7.99 22.58
C SER A 308 15.31 8.18 21.86
N GLY A 309 16.38 8.49 22.60
CA GLY A 309 17.70 8.77 22.02
C GLY A 309 18.26 7.66 21.12
N ASP A 310 17.94 6.41 21.43
CA ASP A 310 18.29 5.20 20.66
C ASP A 310 17.07 4.53 20.00
N GLY A 311 15.94 5.25 19.93
CA GLY A 311 14.69 4.77 19.37
C GLY A 311 14.73 4.64 17.85
N VAL A 312 13.76 3.91 17.30
CA VAL A 312 13.65 3.70 15.86
C VAL A 312 12.20 3.85 15.38
N LEU A 313 12.03 4.44 14.20
CA LEU A 313 10.79 4.35 13.44
C LEU A 313 10.88 3.12 12.54
N VAL A 314 9.88 2.24 12.59
CA VAL A 314 9.67 1.18 11.60
C VAL A 314 8.32 1.36 10.92
N ALA A 315 8.34 1.63 9.62
CA ALA A 315 7.15 1.77 8.79
C ALA A 315 7.09 0.64 7.75
N GLY A 316 6.08 -0.22 7.83
CA GLY A 316 5.74 -1.16 6.75
C GLY A 316 4.96 -0.44 5.67
N GLU A 317 5.41 -0.47 4.42
CA GLU A 317 4.80 0.31 3.35
C GLU A 317 4.78 -0.49 2.05
N CYS A 318 3.72 -0.28 1.26
CA CYS A 318 3.77 -0.59 -0.16
C CYS A 318 4.67 0.44 -0.88
N LEU A 319 5.61 -0.05 -1.69
CA LEU A 319 6.62 0.74 -2.38
C LEU A 319 6.43 0.66 -3.89
N ARG A 320 6.47 1.82 -4.55
CA ARG A 320 6.54 1.86 -6.01
C ARG A 320 7.98 1.54 -6.45
N PRO A 321 8.19 0.72 -7.50
CA PRO A 321 9.53 0.44 -8.01
C PRO A 321 10.17 1.69 -8.66
N ASP A 322 9.34 2.56 -9.25
CA ASP A 322 9.68 3.87 -9.79
C ASP A 322 8.47 4.83 -9.70
N PRO A 323 8.66 6.16 -9.82
CA PRO A 323 7.59 7.14 -9.59
C PRO A 323 6.40 7.04 -10.54
N ARG A 324 6.52 6.35 -11.68
CA ARG A 324 5.47 6.24 -12.70
C ARG A 324 4.77 4.89 -12.73
N THR A 325 5.21 3.92 -11.93
CA THR A 325 4.55 2.62 -11.87
C THR A 325 3.18 2.74 -11.17
N ALA A 326 2.13 2.33 -11.88
CA ALA A 326 0.79 2.13 -11.35
C ALA A 326 0.71 0.74 -10.70
N CYS A 327 0.83 0.67 -9.36
CA CYS A 327 0.82 -0.59 -8.60
C CYS A 327 -0.60 -1.14 -8.46
N TYR A 328 -0.83 -2.45 -8.65
CA TYR A 328 -2.19 -3.02 -8.61
C TYR A 328 -3.01 -2.62 -7.37
N ILE A 329 -2.35 -2.49 -6.21
CA ILE A 329 -2.95 -2.15 -4.91
C ILE A 329 -3.64 -0.78 -4.95
N GLU A 330 -3.16 0.13 -5.78
CA GLU A 330 -3.68 1.49 -5.87
C GLU A 330 -5.03 1.58 -6.56
N PHE A 331 -5.45 0.52 -7.27
CA PHE A 331 -6.71 0.48 -8.00
C PHE A 331 -7.90 0.83 -7.09
N VAL A 332 -7.95 0.26 -5.89
CA VAL A 332 -9.02 0.52 -4.92
C VAL A 332 -8.93 1.93 -4.35
N PHE A 333 -7.70 2.44 -4.17
CA PHE A 333 -7.44 3.76 -3.61
C PHE A 333 -7.70 4.90 -4.60
N GLN A 334 -7.74 4.60 -5.90
CA GLN A 334 -8.14 5.59 -6.91
C GLN A 334 -9.50 6.19 -6.57
N LEU A 335 -10.41 5.43 -5.97
CA LEU A 335 -11.74 5.90 -5.56
C LEU A 335 -11.75 6.84 -4.36
N LEU A 336 -10.66 6.94 -3.59
CA LEU A 336 -10.59 7.73 -2.38
C LEU A 336 -10.05 9.13 -2.68
N ASP A 337 -10.90 10.17 -2.57
CA ASP A 337 -10.45 11.55 -2.77
C ASP A 337 -9.27 11.91 -1.86
N SER A 338 -9.25 11.42 -0.62
CA SER A 338 -8.15 11.61 0.32
C SER A 338 -6.81 11.06 -0.17
N TYR A 339 -6.82 9.98 -0.96
CA TYR A 339 -5.58 9.41 -1.52
C TYR A 339 -4.92 10.37 -2.51
N HIS A 340 -5.68 11.25 -3.16
CA HIS A 340 -5.18 12.23 -4.13
C HIS A 340 -4.82 13.60 -3.51
N GLN A 341 -5.11 13.80 -2.22
CA GLN A 341 -4.97 15.10 -1.54
C GLN A 341 -3.63 15.30 -0.83
N ALA A 342 -2.69 14.36 -0.93
CA ALA A 342 -1.37 14.49 -0.36
C ALA A 342 -0.61 15.68 -0.98
N GLU A 343 0.04 16.50 -0.16
CA GLU A 343 0.91 17.58 -0.63
C GLU A 343 2.13 16.97 -1.32
N LEU A 344 2.47 17.50 -2.50
CA LEU A 344 3.64 17.09 -3.27
C LEU A 344 4.87 17.88 -2.84
N ASP A 345 6.00 17.19 -2.74
CA ASP A 345 7.28 17.76 -2.33
C ASP A 345 8.43 17.08 -3.10
N PRO A 346 8.52 17.26 -4.44
CA PRO A 346 9.58 16.63 -5.21
C PRO A 346 10.96 17.15 -4.78
N PRO A 347 12.00 16.29 -4.70
CA PRO A 347 12.02 14.88 -5.09
C PRO A 347 11.61 13.89 -3.98
N ARG A 348 11.13 14.36 -2.82
CA ARG A 348 10.74 13.51 -1.67
C ARG A 348 9.37 12.84 -1.84
N ARG A 349 8.48 13.47 -2.61
CA ARG A 349 7.16 12.93 -2.97
C ARG A 349 6.72 13.54 -4.30
N ALA A 350 6.96 12.82 -5.39
CA ALA A 350 6.61 13.29 -6.74
C ALA A 350 5.12 13.11 -7.06
N ARG A 351 4.44 12.18 -6.38
CA ARG A 351 3.03 11.82 -6.61
C ARG A 351 2.32 11.49 -5.29
N PRO A 352 0.99 11.58 -5.25
CA PRO A 352 0.24 11.14 -4.09
C PRO A 352 0.32 9.60 -3.92
N GLY A 353 0.01 9.12 -2.71
CA GLY A 353 -0.04 7.69 -2.41
C GLY A 353 1.33 7.09 -2.07
N PHE A 354 1.60 5.87 -2.56
CA PHE A 354 2.84 5.13 -2.29
C PHE A 354 4.09 5.81 -2.83
N LEU A 355 5.21 5.68 -2.13
CA LEU A 355 6.49 6.29 -2.52
C LEU A 355 7.46 5.22 -3.03
N THR A 356 8.48 5.65 -3.78
CA THR A 356 9.63 4.80 -4.09
C THR A 356 10.57 4.65 -2.88
N PRO A 357 11.44 3.61 -2.88
CA PRO A 357 12.56 3.50 -1.93
C PRO A 357 13.37 4.80 -1.77
N GLU A 358 13.65 5.47 -2.88
CA GLU A 358 14.44 6.70 -2.91
C GLU A 358 13.68 7.89 -2.32
N GLU A 359 12.40 8.06 -2.68
CA GLU A 359 11.52 9.10 -2.13
C GLU A 359 11.41 8.98 -0.61
N TRP A 360 11.17 7.76 -0.11
CA TRP A 360 11.15 7.48 1.33
C TRP A 360 12.46 7.82 2.02
N SER A 361 13.59 7.43 1.44
CA SER A 361 14.91 7.70 2.01
C SER A 361 15.16 9.20 2.14
N LEU A 362 14.76 9.98 1.14
CA LEU A 362 14.87 11.44 1.15
C LEU A 362 13.91 12.09 2.15
N ALA A 363 12.66 11.59 2.25
CA ALA A 363 11.67 12.11 3.18
C ALA A 363 12.07 11.88 4.64
N LEU A 364 12.54 10.67 4.98
CA LEU A 364 13.07 10.36 6.31
C LEU A 364 14.30 11.22 6.63
N SER A 365 15.27 11.32 5.71
CA SER A 365 16.46 12.14 5.94
C SER A 365 16.11 13.62 6.18
N ALA A 366 15.18 14.18 5.41
CA ALA A 366 14.70 15.56 5.58
C ALA A 366 13.94 15.78 6.91
N SER A 367 13.42 14.71 7.51
CA SER A 367 12.68 14.75 8.78
C SER A 367 13.58 14.54 10.01
N GLY A 368 14.91 14.50 9.83
CA GLY A 368 15.88 14.39 10.92
C GLY A 368 16.28 12.96 11.30
N PHE A 369 15.95 11.96 10.45
CA PHE A 369 16.51 10.62 10.58
C PHE A 369 17.90 10.57 9.95
N SER A 370 18.87 10.09 10.71
CA SER A 370 20.29 10.06 10.37
C SER A 370 20.71 8.78 9.67
N GLN A 371 20.01 7.68 9.94
CA GLN A 371 20.24 6.38 9.33
C GLN A 371 18.91 5.84 8.82
N VAL A 372 18.84 5.59 7.52
CA VAL A 372 17.67 4.99 6.87
C VAL A 372 18.08 3.65 6.28
N THR A 373 17.33 2.61 6.60
CA THR A 373 17.48 1.27 6.02
C THR A 373 16.15 0.82 5.46
N LEU A 374 16.19 0.09 4.36
CA LEU A 374 15.02 -0.49 3.72
C LEU A 374 15.19 -2.00 3.61
N LEU A 375 14.13 -2.72 3.95
CA LEU A 375 14.08 -4.17 3.98
C LEU A 375 12.89 -4.67 3.15
N PRO A 376 13.06 -5.67 2.26
CA PRO A 376 14.33 -6.18 1.76
C PRO A 376 15.10 -5.13 0.94
N ASP A 377 16.28 -5.47 0.40
CA ASP A 377 17.02 -4.55 -0.48
C ASP A 377 16.28 -4.34 -1.81
N HIS A 378 15.37 -3.36 -1.83
CA HIS A 378 14.57 -3.02 -3.01
C HIS A 378 15.39 -2.53 -4.20
N ARG A 379 16.67 -2.16 -4.04
CA ARG A 379 17.50 -1.85 -5.21
C ARG A 379 17.79 -3.10 -6.03
N GLN A 380 17.94 -4.24 -5.37
CA GLN A 380 18.21 -5.53 -6.00
C GLN A 380 16.93 -6.33 -6.25
N THR A 381 16.00 -6.40 -5.29
CA THR A 381 14.80 -7.21 -5.49
C THR A 381 13.95 -6.69 -6.65
N ARG A 382 13.89 -5.37 -6.88
CA ARG A 382 13.11 -4.79 -7.99
C ARG A 382 13.67 -5.09 -9.38
N THR A 383 14.95 -5.44 -9.52
CA THR A 383 15.52 -5.81 -10.84
C THR A 383 15.14 -7.23 -11.23
N ILE A 384 14.82 -8.06 -10.24
CA ILE A 384 14.41 -9.46 -10.42
C ILE A 384 12.88 -9.53 -10.41
N PHE A 385 12.23 -9.03 -9.36
CA PHE A 385 10.78 -9.04 -9.21
C PHE A 385 10.23 -7.64 -8.92
N PRO A 386 10.02 -6.81 -9.96
CA PRO A 386 9.60 -5.41 -9.81
C PRO A 386 8.21 -5.23 -9.19
N GLN A 387 7.37 -6.28 -9.17
CA GLN A 387 6.06 -6.28 -8.53
C GLN A 387 6.12 -6.53 -7.02
N LEU A 388 7.32 -6.72 -6.44
CA LEU A 388 7.49 -6.80 -4.99
C LEU A 388 7.34 -5.41 -4.36
N PHE A 389 6.11 -5.00 -4.14
CA PHE A 389 5.80 -3.72 -3.52
C PHE A 389 5.92 -3.75 -2.00
N ILE A 390 6.24 -4.86 -1.36
CA ILE A 390 6.23 -4.97 0.11
C ILE A 390 7.59 -4.55 0.67
N GLY A 391 7.62 -3.53 1.54
CA GLY A 391 8.84 -3.07 2.20
C GLY A 391 8.65 -2.63 3.65
N ALA A 392 9.75 -2.60 4.39
CA ALA A 392 9.85 -2.05 5.73
C ALA A 392 11.00 -1.04 5.81
N LEU A 393 10.67 0.16 6.26
CA LEU A 393 11.57 1.30 6.41
C LEU A 393 11.98 1.41 7.87
N CYS A 394 13.28 1.52 8.14
CA CYS A 394 13.82 1.78 9.46
C CYS A 394 14.51 3.14 9.48
N GLY A 395 14.12 4.05 10.37
CA GLY A 395 14.72 5.37 10.56
C GLY A 395 15.21 5.59 12.00
N ARG A 396 16.47 6.01 12.18
CA ARG A 396 17.08 6.36 13.48
C ARG A 396 17.46 7.84 13.60
#